data_AF-A0A969NKA4-F1
#
_entry.id   AF-A0A969NKA4-F1
#
_cell.length_a   1.000
_cell.length_b   1.000
_cell.length_c   1.000
_cell.angle_alpha   90.00
_cell.angle_beta   90.00
_cell.angle_gamma   90.00
#
_symmetry.space_group_name_H-M   'P 1'
#
loop_
_entity.id
_entity.type
_entity.pdbx_description
1 polymer ?
#
loop_
_entity_poly.entity_id
_entity_poly.type
_entity_poly.pdbx_seq_one_letter_code
_entity_poly.pdbx_strand_id
1 'polypeptide(L)'
;MTYELVKQYFECDYHGKIPVKYQGDMEMYFIKRIKKMYSEDRKLGVRPNEIFRVKYLIRQFTDLQEMILDKLERELPKYLYYHNYKHTIDVVNQAELIGYGEGVDDEAILLLMTAALFHDAGHTIGYDNHEYFGTQIAREWLPKFNYNQKQIDEICNVIMATKLPPQPESLLQKIICDSDLDYLGRSDFIPVSNTLYEELKAQGKMSSLNAWNKIQVKFLSAHQFFTDTANNLREVNKQAQIERIRAIIDWDSDN
;
A
#
# COMPACT_ATOMS: atom_id res chain seq x y z
N MET A 1 -12.35 -24.64 -13.30
CA MET A 1 -11.65 -23.40 -12.89
C MET A 1 -12.61 -22.41 -12.23
N THR A 2 -13.70 -21.97 -12.88
CA THR A 2 -14.66 -21.01 -12.29
C THR A 2 -15.30 -21.50 -10.98
N TYR A 3 -15.72 -22.77 -10.91
CA TYR A 3 -16.28 -23.35 -9.69
C TYR A 3 -15.34 -23.20 -8.49
N GLU A 4 -14.05 -23.50 -8.66
CA GLU A 4 -13.03 -23.40 -7.60
C GLU A 4 -12.91 -21.97 -7.03
N LEU A 5 -13.12 -20.95 -7.86
CA LEU A 5 -13.04 -19.54 -7.47
C LEU A 5 -14.25 -19.09 -6.65
N VAL A 6 -15.45 -19.65 -6.94
CA VAL A 6 -16.72 -19.17 -6.37
C VAL A 6 -17.27 -20.08 -5.27
N LYS A 7 -16.89 -21.37 -5.24
CA LYS A 7 -17.42 -22.36 -4.27
C LYS A 7 -17.16 -22.02 -2.81
N GLN A 8 -16.19 -21.15 -2.54
CA GLN A 8 -15.95 -20.67 -1.18
C GLN A 8 -17.06 -19.74 -0.69
N TYR A 9 -17.72 -18.99 -1.57
CA TYR A 9 -18.74 -17.98 -1.24
C TYR A 9 -20.18 -18.45 -1.48
N PHE A 10 -20.38 -19.34 -2.45
CA PHE A 10 -21.69 -19.79 -2.89
C PHE A 10 -21.94 -21.27 -2.55
N GLU A 11 -23.19 -21.60 -2.27
CA GLU A 11 -23.67 -22.98 -2.33
C GLU A 11 -23.98 -23.29 -3.79
N CYS A 12 -23.35 -24.33 -4.33
CA CYS A 12 -23.50 -24.72 -5.72
C CYS A 12 -23.99 -26.17 -5.80
N ASP A 13 -24.93 -26.42 -6.71
CA ASP A 13 -25.42 -27.76 -7.02
C ASP A 13 -24.70 -28.28 -8.28
N TYR A 14 -24.30 -29.55 -8.29
CA TYR A 14 -23.69 -30.19 -9.47
C TYR A 14 -24.78 -30.60 -10.47
N HIS A 15 -24.59 -30.24 -11.74
CA HIS A 15 -25.56 -30.47 -12.82
C HIS A 15 -25.00 -31.26 -14.01
N GLY A 16 -24.03 -32.14 -13.75
CA GLY A 16 -23.50 -33.05 -14.76
C GLY A 16 -22.33 -32.48 -15.55
N LYS A 17 -22.12 -32.99 -16.76
CA LYS A 17 -21.03 -32.57 -17.66
C LYS A 17 -21.56 -32.14 -19.01
N ILE A 18 -20.91 -31.13 -19.61
CA ILE A 18 -21.19 -30.67 -20.96
C ILE A 18 -19.92 -30.87 -21.80
N PRO A 19 -20.02 -31.46 -23.01
CA PRO A 19 -18.87 -31.57 -23.90
C PRO A 19 -18.50 -30.19 -24.45
N VAL A 20 -17.26 -29.77 -24.23
CA VAL A 20 -16.72 -28.50 -24.73
C VAL A 20 -15.72 -28.79 -25.84
N LYS A 21 -15.92 -28.12 -26.98
CA LYS A 21 -15.09 -28.31 -28.18
C LYS A 21 -13.60 -28.09 -27.83
N TYR A 22 -12.76 -29.08 -28.13
CA TYR A 22 -11.31 -29.08 -27.88
C TYR A 22 -10.86 -29.09 -26.41
N GLN A 23 -11.77 -29.19 -25.44
CA GLN A 23 -11.43 -29.23 -23.99
C GLN A 23 -11.98 -30.47 -23.26
N GLY A 24 -12.74 -31.32 -23.95
CA GLY A 24 -13.37 -32.49 -23.34
C GLY A 24 -14.60 -32.11 -22.52
N ASP A 25 -14.97 -32.98 -21.59
CA ASP A 25 -16.16 -32.78 -20.76
C ASP A 25 -15.88 -31.82 -19.60
N MET A 26 -16.69 -30.76 -19.50
CA MET A 26 -16.62 -29.78 -18.43
C MET A 26 -17.76 -29.99 -17.44
N GLU A 27 -17.44 -30.01 -16.15
CA GLU A 27 -18.44 -30.08 -15.08
C GLU A 27 -19.26 -28.78 -14.99
N MET A 28 -20.58 -28.93 -14.90
CA MET A 28 -21.52 -27.83 -14.77
C MET A 28 -22.03 -27.73 -13.33
N TYR A 29 -22.06 -26.52 -12.80
CA TYR A 29 -22.57 -26.21 -11.47
C TYR A 29 -23.53 -25.02 -11.56
N PHE A 30 -24.64 -25.06 -10.82
CA PHE A 30 -25.53 -23.90 -10.67
C PHE A 30 -25.39 -23.29 -9.28
N ILE A 31 -25.30 -21.97 -9.22
CA ILE A 31 -25.30 -21.22 -7.96
C ILE A 31 -26.72 -21.26 -7.41
N LYS A 32 -26.87 -21.83 -6.22
CA LYS A 32 -28.13 -21.89 -5.49
C LYS A 32 -28.38 -20.64 -4.68
N ARG A 33 -27.35 -20.21 -3.94
CA ARG A 33 -27.40 -19.09 -3.00
C ARG A 33 -26.01 -18.70 -2.52
N ILE A 34 -25.90 -17.51 -1.94
CA ILE A 34 -24.77 -17.11 -1.11
C ILE A 34 -24.80 -17.95 0.18
N LYS A 35 -23.65 -18.45 0.63
CA LYS A 35 -23.53 -19.17 1.91
C LYS A 35 -23.99 -18.29 3.06
N LYS A 36 -24.59 -18.91 4.07
CA LYS A 36 -25.22 -18.21 5.22
C LYS A 36 -24.31 -17.18 5.91
N MET A 37 -23.01 -17.46 6.05
CA MET A 37 -22.05 -16.54 6.68
C MET A 37 -21.76 -15.28 5.87
N TYR A 38 -22.07 -15.28 4.58
CA TYR A 38 -21.78 -14.22 3.62
C TYR A 38 -23.04 -13.49 3.13
N SER A 39 -24.21 -13.84 3.66
CA SER A 39 -25.47 -13.22 3.27
C SER A 39 -26.10 -12.42 4.40
N GLU A 40 -26.69 -11.27 4.05
CA GLU A 40 -27.54 -10.48 4.95
C GLU A 40 -28.78 -11.29 5.35
N ASP A 41 -29.37 -12.04 4.40
CA ASP A 41 -30.48 -12.95 4.66
C ASP A 41 -29.99 -14.40 4.69
N ARG A 42 -29.84 -14.92 5.91
CA ARG A 42 -29.44 -16.30 6.15
C ARG A 42 -30.43 -17.35 5.64
N LYS A 43 -31.67 -16.98 5.30
CA LYS A 43 -32.66 -17.91 4.72
C LYS A 43 -32.61 -17.94 3.20
N LEU A 44 -32.75 -16.80 2.53
CA LEU A 44 -32.77 -16.74 1.06
C LEU A 44 -31.38 -16.76 0.43
N GLY A 45 -30.38 -16.13 1.04
CA GLY A 45 -29.01 -16.12 0.51
C GLY A 45 -28.83 -15.32 -0.78
N VAL A 46 -29.60 -14.24 -0.97
CA VAL A 46 -29.59 -13.45 -2.21
C VAL A 46 -28.71 -12.20 -2.10
N ARG A 47 -28.69 -11.53 -0.94
CA ARG A 47 -27.93 -10.29 -0.74
C ARG A 47 -26.62 -10.56 0.03
N PRO A 48 -25.47 -10.05 -0.45
CA PRO A 48 -24.20 -10.20 0.24
C PRO A 48 -24.12 -9.28 1.46
N ASN A 49 -23.52 -9.77 2.55
CA ASN A 49 -23.20 -8.94 3.72
C ASN A 49 -21.81 -8.29 3.60
N GLU A 50 -21.40 -7.51 4.61
CA GLU A 50 -20.10 -6.83 4.63
C GLU A 50 -18.91 -7.78 4.52
N ILE A 51 -18.95 -8.95 5.17
CA ILE A 51 -17.87 -9.94 5.08
C ILE A 51 -17.67 -10.39 3.62
N PHE A 52 -18.76 -10.63 2.89
CA PHE A 52 -18.66 -10.95 1.46
C PHE A 52 -18.07 -9.78 0.67
N ARG A 53 -18.51 -8.54 0.94
CA ARG A 53 -18.03 -7.34 0.23
C ARG A 53 -16.53 -7.14 0.43
N VAL A 54 -16.04 -7.22 1.66
CA VAL A 54 -14.61 -7.11 1.97
C VAL A 54 -13.81 -8.18 1.22
N LYS A 55 -14.24 -9.45 1.27
CA LYS A 55 -13.55 -10.53 0.54
C LYS A 55 -13.60 -10.36 -0.98
N TYR A 56 -14.68 -9.82 -1.51
CA TYR A 56 -14.79 -9.48 -2.92
C TYR A 56 -13.81 -8.35 -3.30
N LEU A 57 -13.72 -7.30 -2.49
CA LEU A 57 -12.80 -6.18 -2.70
C LEU A 57 -11.33 -6.63 -2.58
N ILE A 58 -10.98 -7.47 -1.61
CA ILE A 58 -9.64 -8.08 -1.51
C ILE A 58 -9.29 -8.83 -2.81
N ARG A 59 -10.26 -9.54 -3.41
CA ARG A 59 -10.02 -10.23 -4.67
C ARG A 59 -9.85 -9.27 -5.85
N GLN A 60 -10.59 -8.17 -5.87
CA GLN A 60 -10.47 -7.09 -6.87
C GLN A 60 -9.23 -6.23 -6.68
N PHE A 61 -8.64 -6.22 -5.48
CA PHE A 61 -7.47 -5.40 -5.19
C PHE A 61 -6.33 -5.66 -6.18
N THR A 62 -6.12 -6.92 -6.60
CA THR A 62 -5.10 -7.25 -7.60
C THR A 62 -5.33 -6.53 -8.94
N ASP A 63 -6.57 -6.51 -9.42
CA ASP A 63 -6.91 -5.84 -10.68
C ASP A 63 -6.71 -4.32 -10.54
N LEU A 64 -7.14 -3.75 -9.39
CA LEU A 64 -6.93 -2.33 -9.07
C LEU A 64 -5.44 -1.99 -8.98
N GLN A 65 -4.65 -2.82 -8.32
CA GLN A 65 -3.20 -2.67 -8.16
C GLN A 65 -2.51 -2.67 -9.53
N GLU A 66 -2.81 -3.62 -10.40
CA GLU A 66 -2.26 -3.66 -11.76
C GLU A 66 -2.56 -2.37 -12.54
N MET A 67 -3.80 -1.89 -12.49
CA MET A 67 -4.21 -0.67 -13.19
C MET A 67 -3.51 0.59 -12.65
N ILE A 68 -3.37 0.71 -11.33
CA ILE A 68 -2.67 1.86 -10.73
C ILE A 68 -1.18 1.79 -10.99
N LEU A 69 -0.55 0.61 -10.88
CA LEU A 69 0.88 0.47 -11.17
C LEU A 69 1.21 0.78 -12.65
N ASP A 70 0.39 0.34 -13.61
CA ASP A 70 0.55 0.72 -15.03
C ASP A 70 0.40 2.23 -15.23
N LYS A 71 -0.54 2.87 -14.52
CA LYS A 71 -0.66 4.33 -14.51
C LYS A 71 0.61 5.00 -13.97
N LEU A 72 1.13 4.55 -12.83
CA LEU A 72 2.35 5.11 -12.23
C LEU A 72 3.56 4.94 -13.15
N GLU A 73 3.74 3.76 -13.74
CA GLU A 73 4.84 3.49 -14.66
C GLU A 73 4.82 4.41 -15.90
N ARG A 74 3.62 4.75 -16.40
CA ARG A 74 3.45 5.59 -17.59
C ARG A 74 3.50 7.09 -17.31
N GLU A 75 2.94 7.52 -16.19
CA GLU A 75 2.64 8.94 -15.95
C GLU A 75 3.57 9.60 -14.92
N LEU A 76 4.29 8.85 -14.10
CA LEU A 76 5.22 9.47 -13.16
C LEU A 76 6.37 10.17 -13.89
N PRO A 77 6.74 11.39 -13.46
CA PRO A 77 7.91 12.07 -13.99
C PRO A 77 9.18 11.23 -13.85
N LYS A 78 10.00 11.18 -14.91
CA LYS A 78 11.24 10.37 -14.95
C LYS A 78 12.30 10.76 -13.92
N TYR A 79 12.17 11.92 -13.28
CA TYR A 79 13.08 12.38 -12.23
C TYR A 79 12.74 11.76 -10.86
N LEU A 80 11.59 11.08 -10.71
CA LEU A 80 11.21 10.41 -9.46
C LEU A 80 11.94 9.07 -9.33
N TYR A 81 13.20 9.15 -8.90
CA TYR A 81 14.04 7.96 -8.71
C TYR A 81 13.64 7.16 -7.45
N TYR A 82 13.03 7.80 -6.45
CA TYR A 82 12.56 7.15 -5.22
C TYR A 82 11.05 6.92 -5.25
N HIS A 83 10.24 7.97 -5.38
CA HIS A 83 8.76 7.89 -5.38
C HIS A 83 8.23 7.35 -6.72
N ASN A 84 8.53 6.08 -7.01
CA ASN A 84 8.15 5.36 -8.22
C ASN A 84 7.29 4.13 -7.92
N TYR A 85 6.79 3.46 -8.96
CA TYR A 85 5.91 2.29 -8.81
C TYR A 85 6.51 1.15 -7.96
N LYS A 86 7.85 1.01 -7.88
CA LYS A 86 8.51 0.01 -7.03
C LYS A 86 8.42 0.39 -5.56
N HIS A 87 8.54 1.67 -5.22
CA HIS A 87 8.29 2.18 -3.87
C HIS A 87 6.84 1.90 -3.47
N THR A 88 5.88 2.20 -4.33
CA THR A 88 4.46 1.87 -4.08
C THR A 88 4.25 0.37 -3.81
N ILE A 89 4.88 -0.52 -4.57
CA ILE A 89 4.82 -1.97 -4.30
C ILE A 89 5.40 -2.31 -2.92
N ASP A 90 6.55 -1.74 -2.57
CA ASP A 90 7.18 -1.96 -1.27
C ASP A 90 6.26 -1.52 -0.12
N VAL A 91 5.71 -0.30 -0.20
CA VAL A 91 4.81 0.24 0.83
C VAL A 91 3.52 -0.58 0.95
N VAL A 92 2.94 -1.08 -0.15
CA VAL A 92 1.78 -1.99 -0.09
C VAL A 92 2.13 -3.29 0.65
N ASN A 93 3.29 -3.89 0.36
CA ASN A 93 3.73 -5.11 1.03
C ASN A 93 4.01 -4.88 2.52
N GLN A 94 4.65 -3.77 2.87
CA GLN A 94 4.93 -3.43 4.27
C GLN A 94 3.63 -3.12 5.04
N ALA A 95 2.67 -2.42 4.42
CA ALA A 95 1.38 -2.13 5.03
C ALA A 95 0.58 -3.40 5.33
N GLU A 96 0.61 -4.39 4.42
CA GLU A 96 0.02 -5.71 4.66
C GLU A 96 0.74 -6.47 5.79
N LEU A 97 2.08 -6.55 5.74
CA LEU A 97 2.90 -7.26 6.72
C LEU A 97 2.72 -6.68 8.14
N ILE A 98 2.89 -5.37 8.27
CA ILE A 98 2.77 -4.65 9.55
C ILE A 98 1.32 -4.73 10.02
N GLY A 99 0.34 -4.57 9.13
CA GLY A 99 -1.07 -4.71 9.47
C GLY A 99 -1.42 -6.05 10.10
N TYR A 100 -0.97 -7.16 9.51
CA TYR A 100 -1.17 -8.48 10.11
C TYR A 100 -0.40 -8.65 11.42
N GLY A 101 0.80 -8.10 11.54
CA GLY A 101 1.59 -8.13 12.78
C GLY A 101 0.92 -7.38 13.94
N GLU A 102 0.24 -6.27 13.65
CA GLU A 102 -0.55 -5.51 14.62
C GLU A 102 -1.94 -6.11 14.87
N GLY A 103 -2.32 -7.17 14.14
CA GLY A 103 -3.56 -7.91 14.33
C GLY A 103 -4.82 -7.19 13.86
N VAL A 104 -4.73 -6.31 12.86
CA VAL A 104 -5.92 -5.68 12.26
C VAL A 104 -6.71 -6.69 11.42
N ASP A 105 -8.01 -6.44 11.22
CA ASP A 105 -8.90 -7.36 10.48
C ASP A 105 -8.80 -7.23 8.95
N ASP A 106 -9.45 -8.15 8.23
CA ASP A 106 -9.45 -8.19 6.75
C ASP A 106 -9.88 -6.85 6.12
N GLU A 107 -10.82 -6.12 6.73
CA GLU A 107 -11.26 -4.82 6.20
C GLU A 107 -10.16 -3.78 6.39
N ALA A 108 -9.57 -3.69 7.58
CA ALA A 108 -8.46 -2.80 7.86
C ALA A 108 -7.24 -3.06 6.96
N ILE A 109 -6.89 -4.33 6.70
CA ILE A 109 -5.84 -4.70 5.74
C ILE A 109 -6.17 -4.18 4.34
N LEU A 110 -7.40 -4.40 3.86
CA LEU A 110 -7.84 -3.88 2.56
C LEU A 110 -7.70 -2.36 2.48
N LEU A 111 -8.12 -1.62 3.51
CA LEU A 111 -8.00 -0.16 3.55
C LEU A 111 -6.54 0.29 3.56
N LEU A 112 -5.67 -0.38 4.32
CA LEU A 112 -4.22 -0.10 4.36
C LEU A 112 -3.55 -0.32 3.02
N MET A 113 -3.73 -1.49 2.42
CA MET A 113 -3.15 -1.81 1.11
C MET A 113 -3.65 -0.84 0.04
N THR A 114 -4.93 -0.45 0.11
CA THR A 114 -5.50 0.53 -0.82
C THR A 114 -4.93 1.94 -0.57
N ALA A 115 -4.79 2.39 0.68
CA ALA A 115 -4.13 3.67 0.97
C ALA A 115 -2.68 3.68 0.48
N ALA A 116 -1.92 2.61 0.77
CA ALA A 116 -0.56 2.41 0.28
C ALA A 116 -0.47 2.43 -1.25
N LEU A 117 -1.45 1.86 -1.97
CA LEU A 117 -1.44 1.89 -3.43
C LEU A 117 -1.57 3.30 -4.02
N PHE A 118 -2.26 4.20 -3.31
CA PHE A 118 -2.57 5.55 -3.80
C PHE A 118 -1.75 6.68 -3.16
N HIS A 119 -0.98 6.42 -2.09
CA HIS A 119 -0.35 7.48 -1.28
C HIS A 119 0.50 8.45 -2.14
N ASP A 120 1.31 7.89 -3.05
CA ASP A 120 2.18 8.63 -3.96
C ASP A 120 1.58 8.87 -5.35
N ALA A 121 0.37 8.38 -5.63
CA ALA A 121 -0.21 8.50 -6.96
C ALA A 121 -0.41 9.96 -7.39
N GLY A 122 -0.53 10.88 -6.42
CA GLY A 122 -0.62 12.30 -6.68
C GLY A 122 0.63 12.93 -7.31
N HIS A 123 1.77 12.25 -7.29
CA HIS A 123 2.97 12.69 -8.02
C HIS A 123 2.79 12.73 -9.54
N THR A 124 1.77 12.04 -10.07
CA THR A 124 1.35 12.18 -11.48
C THR A 124 0.73 13.55 -11.78
N ILE A 125 0.31 14.29 -10.76
CA ILE A 125 -0.34 15.61 -10.87
C ILE A 125 0.62 16.71 -10.39
N GLY A 126 1.29 16.52 -9.26
CA GLY A 126 2.20 17.51 -8.69
C GLY A 126 3.09 16.93 -7.60
N TYR A 127 4.29 17.47 -7.45
CA TYR A 127 5.23 17.00 -6.42
C TYR A 127 4.82 17.44 -5.02
N ASP A 128 4.58 18.74 -4.86
CA ASP A 128 4.12 19.29 -3.60
C ASP A 128 2.63 18.97 -3.43
N ASN A 129 2.22 18.62 -2.21
CA ASN A 129 0.84 18.26 -1.88
C ASN A 129 0.34 16.98 -2.60
N HIS A 130 1.26 16.09 -3.01
CA HIS A 130 0.95 14.85 -3.71
C HIS A 130 0.02 13.94 -2.91
N GLU A 131 0.06 13.94 -1.58
CA GLU A 131 -0.83 13.12 -0.75
C GLU A 131 -2.29 13.57 -0.95
N TYR A 132 -2.52 14.89 -1.00
CA TYR A 132 -3.85 15.43 -1.30
C TYR A 132 -4.31 15.01 -2.70
N PHE A 133 -3.44 15.13 -3.71
CA PHE A 133 -3.77 14.66 -5.06
C PHE A 133 -4.01 13.15 -5.11
N GLY A 134 -3.27 12.35 -4.33
CA GLY A 134 -3.49 10.92 -4.13
C GLY A 134 -4.90 10.65 -3.60
N THR A 135 -5.39 11.43 -2.62
CA THR A 135 -6.77 11.32 -2.16
C THR A 135 -7.80 11.63 -3.25
N GLN A 136 -7.52 12.61 -4.12
CA GLN A 136 -8.44 12.94 -5.22
C GLN A 136 -8.52 11.80 -6.24
N ILE A 137 -7.38 11.20 -6.58
CA ILE A 137 -7.32 10.04 -7.47
C ILE A 137 -8.07 8.85 -6.84
N ALA A 138 -7.82 8.55 -5.56
CA ALA A 138 -8.55 7.51 -4.83
C ALA A 138 -10.07 7.76 -4.85
N ARG A 139 -10.52 8.99 -4.57
CA ARG A 139 -11.96 9.35 -4.61
C ARG A 139 -12.59 9.18 -5.99
N GLU A 140 -11.82 9.36 -7.06
CA GLU A 140 -12.30 9.17 -8.42
C GLU A 140 -12.36 7.69 -8.82
N TRP A 141 -11.41 6.88 -8.35
CA TRP A 141 -11.26 5.48 -8.78
C TRP A 141 -12.06 4.51 -7.94
N LEU A 142 -11.97 4.61 -6.62
CA LEU A 142 -12.51 3.60 -5.69
C LEU A 142 -14.03 3.35 -5.80
N PRO A 143 -14.89 4.35 -6.11
CA PRO A 143 -16.31 4.09 -6.37
C PRO A 143 -16.55 3.12 -7.54
N LYS A 144 -15.68 3.12 -8.56
CA LYS A 144 -15.77 2.21 -9.74
C LYS A 144 -15.48 0.75 -9.35
N PHE A 145 -14.85 0.54 -8.19
CA PHE A 145 -14.55 -0.77 -7.61
C PHE A 145 -15.49 -1.14 -6.45
N ASN A 146 -16.58 -0.39 -6.25
CA ASN A 146 -17.60 -0.62 -5.21
C ASN A 146 -17.12 -0.40 -3.77
N TYR A 147 -16.04 0.36 -3.55
CA TYR A 147 -15.74 0.88 -2.22
C TYR A 147 -16.86 1.84 -1.80
N ASN A 148 -17.30 1.73 -0.55
CA ASN A 148 -18.29 2.64 0.00
C ASN A 148 -17.64 3.95 0.48
N GLN A 149 -18.45 4.99 0.71
CA GLN A 149 -17.95 6.31 1.09
C GLN A 149 -17.11 6.29 2.37
N LYS A 150 -17.53 5.51 3.39
CA LYS A 150 -16.81 5.40 4.67
C LYS A 150 -15.41 4.81 4.47
N GLN A 151 -15.29 3.78 3.63
CA GLN A 151 -14.00 3.17 3.28
C GLN A 151 -13.10 4.16 2.53
N ILE A 152 -13.65 4.89 1.56
CA ILE A 152 -12.91 5.89 0.78
C ILE A 152 -12.42 7.02 1.69
N ASP A 153 -13.25 7.50 2.62
CA ASP A 153 -12.87 8.54 3.56
C ASP A 153 -11.74 8.08 4.49
N GLU A 154 -11.81 6.85 5.01
CA GLU A 154 -10.74 6.28 5.83
C GLU A 154 -9.44 6.12 5.03
N ILE A 155 -9.51 5.59 3.80
CA ILE A 155 -8.35 5.51 2.89
C ILE A 155 -7.71 6.88 2.68
N CYS A 156 -8.51 7.92 2.45
CA CYS A 156 -8.01 9.28 2.29
C CYS A 156 -7.35 9.80 3.57
N ASN A 157 -7.90 9.51 4.75
CA ASN A 157 -7.31 9.89 6.03
C ASN A 157 -5.95 9.20 6.24
N VAL A 158 -5.85 7.91 5.88
CA VAL A 158 -4.61 7.13 5.95
C VAL A 158 -3.57 7.69 4.99
N ILE A 159 -3.92 7.97 3.72
CA ILE A 159 -3.01 8.63 2.76
C ILE A 159 -2.50 9.96 3.31
N MET A 160 -3.37 10.80 3.86
CA MET A 160 -2.97 12.12 4.35
C MET A 160 -2.02 12.07 5.56
N ALA A 161 -1.96 10.95 6.28
CA ALA A 161 -1.06 10.77 7.41
C ALA A 161 0.42 10.58 7.00
N THR A 162 0.70 10.25 5.72
CA THR A 162 2.08 10.14 5.21
C THR A 162 2.78 11.49 5.05
N LYS A 163 2.03 12.60 5.15
CA LYS A 163 2.60 13.96 5.13
C LYS A 163 3.66 14.14 6.22
N LEU A 164 4.82 14.65 5.82
CA LEU A 164 5.92 14.95 6.75
C LEU A 164 5.75 16.32 7.44
N PRO A 165 6.00 16.42 8.77
CA PRO A 165 6.30 15.33 9.69
C PRO A 165 5.02 14.54 10.06
N PRO A 166 5.11 13.20 10.22
CA PRO A 166 3.94 12.36 10.45
C PRO A 166 3.34 12.63 11.84
N GLN A 167 2.00 12.72 11.89
CA GLN A 167 1.22 12.87 13.12
C GLN A 167 0.02 11.89 13.12
N PRO A 168 0.27 10.58 13.14
CA PRO A 168 -0.80 9.59 13.02
C PRO A 168 -1.67 9.54 14.29
N GLU A 169 -2.98 9.58 14.11
CA GLU A 169 -3.99 9.56 15.17
C GLU A 169 -4.62 8.16 15.36
N SER A 170 -4.62 7.33 14.30
CA SER A 170 -5.19 5.98 14.32
C SER A 170 -4.13 4.90 14.13
N LEU A 171 -4.48 3.64 14.44
CA LEU A 171 -3.58 2.51 14.20
C LEU A 171 -3.24 2.36 12.72
N LEU A 172 -4.20 2.51 11.81
CA LEU A 172 -3.93 2.41 10.36
C LEU A 172 -3.00 3.53 9.88
N GLN A 173 -3.14 4.74 10.43
CA GLN A 173 -2.24 5.84 10.15
C GLN A 173 -0.82 5.56 10.66
N LYS A 174 -0.67 4.96 11.85
CA LYS A 174 0.64 4.53 12.34
C LYS A 174 1.28 3.49 11.43
N ILE A 175 0.49 2.50 11.00
CA ILE A 175 0.95 1.43 10.12
C ILE A 175 1.41 2.00 8.77
N ILE A 176 0.65 2.90 8.13
CA ILE A 176 1.07 3.46 6.84
C ILE A 176 2.32 4.34 6.96
N CYS A 177 2.45 5.15 8.02
CA CYS A 177 3.66 5.95 8.24
C CYS A 177 4.89 5.05 8.42
N ASP A 178 4.76 3.96 9.18
CA ASP A 178 5.84 2.99 9.37
C ASP A 178 6.16 2.23 8.07
N SER A 179 5.15 1.95 7.24
CA SER A 179 5.31 1.27 5.95
C SER A 179 6.06 2.14 4.94
N ASP A 180 5.70 3.42 4.85
CA ASP A 180 6.30 4.39 3.92
C ASP A 180 7.79 4.66 4.26
N LEU A 181 8.11 4.66 5.56
CA LEU A 181 9.46 4.90 6.07
C LEU A 181 10.19 3.60 6.48
N ASP A 182 9.74 2.43 6.03
CA ASP A 182 10.29 1.14 6.42
C ASP A 182 11.79 1.01 6.09
N TYR A 183 12.22 1.56 4.94
CA TYR A 183 13.60 1.51 4.48
C TYR A 183 14.62 2.08 5.47
N LEU A 184 14.20 2.94 6.41
CA LEU A 184 15.08 3.49 7.45
C LEU A 184 15.65 2.41 8.39
N GLY A 185 14.94 1.29 8.54
CA GLY A 185 15.34 0.16 9.38
C GLY A 185 16.07 -0.97 8.66
N ARG A 186 16.21 -0.88 7.33
CA ARG A 186 16.67 -1.97 6.49
C ARG A 186 18.15 -1.89 6.18
N SER A 187 18.73 -3.02 5.80
CA SER A 187 20.13 -3.13 5.38
C SER A 187 20.44 -2.33 4.10
N ASP A 188 19.45 -2.11 3.24
CA ASP A 188 19.54 -1.35 1.99
C ASP A 188 19.18 0.15 2.14
N PHE A 189 19.15 0.67 3.37
CA PHE A 189 18.87 2.09 3.65
C PHE A 189 19.71 3.04 2.78
N ILE A 190 21.03 2.84 2.68
CA ILE A 190 21.92 3.75 1.94
C ILE A 190 21.59 3.84 0.44
N PRO A 191 21.51 2.71 -0.31
CA PRO A 191 21.14 2.79 -1.71
C PRO A 191 19.75 3.41 -1.94
N VAL A 192 18.76 3.12 -1.08
CA VAL A 192 17.42 3.73 -1.18
C VAL A 192 17.46 5.22 -0.85
N SER A 193 18.17 5.63 0.20
CA SER A 193 18.37 7.05 0.54
C SER A 193 19.04 7.83 -0.61
N ASN A 194 19.96 7.19 -1.34
CA ASN A 194 20.62 7.80 -2.48
C ASN A 194 19.68 7.98 -3.69
N THR A 195 18.66 7.14 -3.88
CA THR A 195 17.67 7.39 -4.95
C THR A 195 16.83 8.62 -4.63
N LEU A 196 16.46 8.82 -3.36
CA LEU A 196 15.76 10.03 -2.91
C LEU A 196 16.64 11.28 -3.05
N TYR A 197 17.94 11.15 -2.78
CA TYR A 197 18.90 12.23 -3.08
C TYR A 197 18.92 12.62 -4.56
N GLU A 198 19.05 11.66 -5.47
CA GLU A 198 19.09 11.96 -6.92
C GLU A 198 17.77 12.59 -7.40
N GLU A 199 16.64 12.19 -6.83
CA GLU A 199 15.34 12.80 -7.10
C GLU A 199 15.28 14.26 -6.65
N LEU A 200 15.65 14.55 -5.40
CA LEU A 200 15.65 15.91 -4.87
C LEU A 200 16.66 16.80 -5.61
N LYS A 201 17.80 16.24 -6.00
CA LYS A 201 18.82 16.92 -6.80
C LYS A 201 18.30 17.25 -8.20
N ALA A 202 17.61 16.33 -8.87
CA ALA A 202 17.00 16.58 -10.17
C ALA A 202 15.96 17.71 -10.15
N GLN A 203 15.37 17.98 -8.99
CA GLN A 203 14.46 19.11 -8.76
C GLN A 203 15.15 20.39 -8.28
N GLY A 204 16.48 20.37 -8.10
CA GLY A 204 17.20 21.50 -7.50
C GLY A 204 16.91 21.73 -6.01
N LYS A 205 16.28 20.77 -5.33
CA LYS A 205 16.01 20.79 -3.87
C LYS A 205 17.21 20.33 -3.04
N MET A 206 18.22 19.73 -3.66
CA MET A 206 19.44 19.29 -3.00
C MET A 206 20.68 19.57 -3.87
N SER A 207 21.73 20.10 -3.26
CA SER A 207 22.95 20.52 -3.97
C SER A 207 24.11 19.53 -3.85
N SER A 208 24.25 18.86 -2.72
CA SER A 208 25.37 17.94 -2.46
C SER A 208 24.98 16.76 -1.59
N LEU A 209 25.69 15.64 -1.79
CA LEU A 209 25.49 14.43 -1.00
C LEU A 209 25.88 14.66 0.47
N ASN A 210 26.84 15.57 0.73
CA ASN A 210 27.23 15.90 2.10
C ASN A 210 26.10 16.63 2.87
N ALA A 211 25.44 17.61 2.22
CA ALA A 211 24.27 18.28 2.78
C ALA A 211 23.11 17.29 3.00
N TRP A 212 22.90 16.38 2.04
CA TRP A 212 21.92 15.31 2.17
C TRP A 212 22.18 14.42 3.39
N ASN A 213 23.42 13.95 3.57
CA ASN A 213 23.80 13.10 4.69
C ASN A 213 23.57 13.80 6.04
N LYS A 214 23.84 15.11 6.14
CA LYS A 214 23.53 15.90 7.35
C LYS A 214 22.02 15.93 7.66
N ILE A 215 21.19 16.08 6.63
CA ILE A 215 19.72 16.02 6.75
C ILE A 215 19.27 14.62 7.15
N GLN A 216 19.81 13.56 6.55
CA GLN A 216 19.50 12.17 6.89
C GLN A 216 19.84 11.85 8.35
N VAL A 217 20.99 12.30 8.86
CA VAL A 217 21.34 12.15 10.29
C VAL A 217 20.32 12.83 11.19
N LYS A 218 19.88 14.05 10.85
CA LYS A 218 18.86 14.77 11.62
C LYS A 218 17.51 14.06 11.57
N PHE A 219 17.09 13.64 10.38
CA PHE A 219 15.82 12.95 10.14
C PHE A 219 15.77 11.63 10.89
N LEU A 220 16.76 10.75 10.68
CA LEU A 220 16.87 9.49 11.42
C LEU A 220 16.89 9.76 12.91
N SER A 221 17.70 10.68 13.42
CA SER A 221 17.78 10.95 14.86
C SER A 221 16.41 11.28 15.47
N ALA A 222 15.58 12.06 14.76
CA ALA A 222 14.25 12.45 15.21
C ALA A 222 13.15 11.39 14.97
N HIS A 223 13.29 10.54 13.96
CA HIS A 223 12.29 9.55 13.56
C HIS A 223 12.08 8.44 14.62
N GLN A 224 10.85 7.97 14.81
CA GLN A 224 10.56 6.77 15.59
C GLN A 224 9.47 5.98 14.87
N PHE A 225 9.58 4.66 14.84
CA PHE A 225 8.50 3.81 14.37
C PHE A 225 7.39 3.76 15.40
N PHE A 226 6.14 3.77 14.95
CA PHE A 226 4.96 3.91 15.79
C PHE A 226 4.39 2.58 16.29
N THR A 227 4.58 1.50 15.54
CA THR A 227 4.02 0.16 15.80
C THR A 227 5.06 -0.79 16.40
N ASP A 228 4.62 -1.76 17.19
CA ASP A 228 5.51 -2.76 17.77
C ASP A 228 6.11 -3.65 16.68
N THR A 229 5.30 -4.01 15.67
CA THR A 229 5.74 -4.80 14.53
C THR A 229 6.85 -4.09 13.74
N ALA A 230 6.67 -2.83 13.37
CA ALA A 230 7.71 -2.09 12.65
C ALA A 230 9.00 -2.01 13.48
N ASN A 231 8.90 -1.72 14.79
CA ASN A 231 10.06 -1.71 15.68
C ASN A 231 10.80 -3.06 15.76
N ASN A 232 10.08 -4.19 15.68
CA ASN A 232 10.68 -5.52 15.73
C ASN A 232 11.29 -5.96 14.39
N LEU A 233 10.85 -5.39 13.25
CA LEU A 233 11.35 -5.72 11.92
C LEU A 233 12.68 -5.04 11.57
N ARG A 234 13.27 -4.23 12.46
CA ARG A 234 14.52 -3.48 12.16
C ARG A 234 15.69 -4.45 11.98
N GLU A 235 16.19 -4.59 10.76
CA GLU A 235 17.39 -5.37 10.44
C GLU A 235 18.67 -4.72 10.96
N VAL A 236 18.71 -3.37 10.89
CA VAL A 236 19.85 -2.59 11.35
C VAL A 236 19.43 -1.71 12.50
N ASN A 237 20.24 -1.74 13.57
CA ASN A 237 20.05 -0.82 14.68
C ASN A 237 20.19 0.63 14.18
N LYS A 238 19.19 1.45 14.50
CA LYS A 238 19.10 2.86 14.11
C LYS A 238 20.36 3.66 14.45
N GLN A 239 20.95 3.43 15.63
CA GLN A 239 22.16 4.14 16.07
C GLN A 239 23.36 3.77 15.18
N ALA A 240 23.48 2.50 14.80
CA ALA A 240 24.51 2.04 13.87
C ALA A 240 24.34 2.68 12.47
N GLN A 241 23.10 2.85 11.98
CA GLN A 241 22.87 3.57 10.72
C GLN A 241 23.29 5.04 10.83
N ILE A 242 22.93 5.72 11.92
CA ILE A 242 23.33 7.11 12.16
C ILE A 242 24.86 7.24 12.18
N GLU A 243 25.57 6.34 12.85
CA GLU A 243 27.03 6.34 12.91
C GLU A 243 27.68 6.10 11.55
N ARG A 244 27.14 5.17 10.74
CA ARG A 244 27.61 4.93 9.37
C ARG A 244 27.53 6.19 8.50
N ILE A 245 26.42 6.93 8.59
CA ILE A 245 26.26 8.18 7.82
C ILE A 245 27.18 9.27 8.38
N ARG A 246 27.29 9.41 9.71
CA ARG A 246 28.17 10.41 10.34
C ARG A 246 29.63 10.25 9.94
N ALA A 247 30.09 9.01 9.77
CA ALA A 247 31.47 8.70 9.38
C ALA A 247 31.84 9.16 7.96
N ILE A 248 30.85 9.38 7.08
CA ILE A 248 31.06 9.82 5.70
C ILE A 248 30.71 11.29 5.47
N ILE A 249 30.31 12.02 6.52
CA ILE A 249 30.05 13.46 6.46
C ILE A 249 31.37 14.22 6.60
N ASP A 250 31.62 15.12 5.64
CA ASP A 250 32.62 16.18 5.79
C ASP A 250 32.00 17.32 6.61
N TRP A 251 32.35 17.39 7.89
CA TRP A 251 31.85 18.39 8.81
C TRP A 251 32.45 19.78 8.59
N ASP A 252 33.58 19.88 7.90
CA ASP A 252 34.32 21.12 7.70
C ASP A 252 33.90 21.85 6.40
N SER A 253 33.25 21.15 5.47
CA SER A 253 32.79 21.70 4.17
C SER A 253 31.69 22.77 4.22
N ASP A 254 31.14 23.11 5.38
CA ASP A 254 30.15 24.19 5.56
C ASP A 254 30.78 25.49 6.14
N ASN A 255 32.11 25.53 6.37
CA ASN A 255 32.85 26.72 6.79
C ASN A 255 33.43 27.51 5.61
#